data_AF-A0A923TQZ2-F1
#
_entry.id   AF-A0A923TQZ2-F1
#
_cell.length_a   1.000
_cell.length_b   1.000
_cell.length_c   1.000
_cell.angle_alpha   90.00
_cell.angle_beta   90.00
_cell.angle_gamma   90.00
#
_symmetry.space_group_name_H-M   'P 1'
#
loop_
_entity.id
_entity.type
_entity.pdbx_description
1 polymer ?
#
loop_
_entity_poly.entity_id
_entity_poly.type
_entity_poly.pdbx_seq_one_letter_code
_entity_poly.pdbx_strand_id
1 'polypeptide(L)'
;MSLTLQHKYSYSSILIDFISPLLNNREDTEQFLMKAKAGMIVWNYVVVEQTNLPFKREMQLGLRKANASFPDFKVTLDTLVARKTLLYADHLQFIVKVESRVKPNGSVNLYVESVPVDKVDWNKTDFFSE
;
A
#
# COMPACT_ATOMS: atom_id res chain seq x y z
N MET A 1 -24.56 7.32 23.25
CA MET A 1 -24.00 6.05 22.74
C MET A 1 -23.99 6.11 21.22
N SER A 2 -22.87 6.53 20.63
CA SER A 2 -22.76 6.57 19.16
C SER A 2 -22.27 5.22 18.67
N LEU A 3 -23.15 4.47 18.03
CA LEU A 3 -22.82 3.32 17.20
C LEU A 3 -22.04 3.85 15.99
N THR A 4 -20.72 3.97 16.11
CA THR A 4 -19.86 4.21 14.94
C THR A 4 -19.90 2.97 14.07
N LEU A 5 -20.63 3.08 12.96
CA LEU A 5 -20.53 2.22 11.78
C LEU A 5 -19.05 2.09 11.39
N GLN A 6 -18.37 1.07 11.92
CA GLN A 6 -17.12 0.59 11.33
C GLN A 6 -17.49 -0.04 9.99
N HIS A 7 -17.56 0.76 8.94
CA HIS A 7 -17.46 0.23 7.59
C HIS A 7 -16.12 -0.52 7.53
N LYS A 8 -16.19 -1.85 7.54
CA LYS A 8 -15.10 -2.78 7.23
C LYS A 8 -14.70 -2.54 5.76
N TYR A 9 -14.04 -1.42 5.46
CA TYR A 9 -13.40 -1.24 4.18
C TYR A 9 -12.31 -2.30 4.07
N SER A 10 -12.38 -3.13 3.02
CA SER A 10 -11.30 -4.07 2.72
C SER A 10 -10.04 -3.27 2.42
N TYR A 11 -8.88 -3.77 2.83
CA TYR A 11 -7.60 -3.11 2.53
C TYR A 11 -7.33 -3.01 1.03
N SER A 12 -7.95 -3.87 0.21
CA SER A 12 -8.01 -3.70 -1.24
C SER A 12 -8.64 -2.38 -1.65
N SER A 13 -9.81 -2.04 -1.09
CA SER A 13 -10.51 -0.78 -1.39
C SER A 13 -9.72 0.43 -0.91
N ILE A 14 -9.14 0.35 0.29
CA ILE A 14 -8.32 1.43 0.86
C ILE A 14 -7.09 1.68 -0.02
N LEU A 15 -6.39 0.62 -0.44
CA LEU A 15 -5.21 0.76 -1.28
C LEU A 15 -5.58 1.35 -2.66
N ILE A 16 -6.69 0.93 -3.26
CA ILE A 16 -7.15 1.46 -4.55
C ILE A 16 -7.46 2.96 -4.45
N ASP A 17 -8.18 3.38 -3.41
CA ASP A 17 -8.50 4.79 -3.17
C ASP A 17 -7.23 5.62 -2.87
N PHE A 18 -6.31 5.05 -2.09
CA PHE A 18 -5.02 5.66 -1.79
C PHE A 18 -4.19 5.92 -3.04
N ILE A 19 -4.09 4.94 -3.94
CA ILE A 19 -3.32 5.06 -5.19
C ILE A 19 -4.07 5.78 -6.30
N SER A 20 -5.30 6.24 -6.09
CA SER A 20 -6.09 6.91 -7.13
C SER A 20 -5.35 8.04 -7.87
N PRO A 21 -4.44 8.84 -7.27
CA PRO A 21 -3.65 9.83 -8.02
C PRO A 21 -2.66 9.22 -9.02
N LEU A 22 -2.27 7.95 -8.85
CA LEU A 22 -1.45 7.21 -9.81
C LEU A 22 -2.29 6.65 -10.97
N LEU A 23 -3.61 6.57 -10.83
CA LEU A 23 -4.49 5.92 -11.79
C LEU A 23 -5.02 6.92 -12.83
N ASN A 24 -4.99 6.53 -14.09
CA ASN A 24 -5.52 7.29 -15.21
C ASN A 24 -6.68 6.57 -15.95
N ASN A 25 -7.11 5.41 -15.43
CA ASN A 25 -8.16 4.55 -15.96
C ASN A 25 -7.86 3.99 -17.36
N ARG A 26 -6.59 3.94 -17.74
CA ARG A 26 -6.11 3.35 -19.01
C ARG A 26 -5.09 2.25 -18.79
N GLU A 27 -4.84 1.89 -17.54
CA GLU A 27 -3.94 0.82 -17.15
C GLU A 27 -4.47 -0.53 -17.62
N ASP A 28 -3.58 -1.36 -18.16
CA ASP A 28 -3.81 -2.80 -18.18
C ASP A 28 -3.63 -3.41 -16.77
N THR A 29 -3.93 -4.69 -16.64
CA THR A 29 -3.83 -5.42 -15.36
C THR A 29 -2.43 -5.38 -14.76
N GLU A 30 -1.38 -5.45 -15.58
CA GLU A 30 0.01 -5.46 -15.11
C GLU A 30 0.41 -4.08 -14.61
N GLN A 31 0.09 -3.03 -15.38
CA GLN A 31 0.32 -1.64 -15.01
C GLN A 31 -0.42 -1.27 -13.72
N PHE A 32 -1.67 -1.71 -13.58
CA PHE A 32 -2.46 -1.49 -12.38
C PHE A 32 -1.83 -2.19 -11.16
N LEU A 33 -1.46 -3.47 -11.28
CA LEU A 33 -0.81 -4.22 -10.19
C LEU A 33 0.52 -3.59 -9.79
N MET A 34 1.30 -3.15 -10.77
CA MET A 34 2.57 -2.49 -10.58
C MET A 34 2.43 -1.16 -9.81
N LYS A 35 1.45 -0.33 -10.18
CA LYS A 35 1.11 0.90 -9.43
C LYS A 35 0.61 0.58 -8.01
N ALA A 36 -0.18 -0.47 -7.84
CA ALA A 36 -0.65 -0.91 -6.53
C ALA A 36 0.50 -1.38 -5.63
N LYS A 37 1.47 -2.15 -6.16
CA LYS A 37 2.70 -2.52 -5.45
C LYS A 37 3.52 -1.28 -5.07
N ALA A 38 3.64 -0.31 -5.96
CA ALA A 38 4.33 0.95 -5.66
C ALA A 38 3.61 1.72 -4.53
N GLY A 39 2.28 1.79 -4.56
CA GLY A 39 1.46 2.36 -3.50
C GLY A 39 1.64 1.64 -2.15
N MET A 40 1.70 0.31 -2.14
CA MET A 40 2.01 -0.48 -0.95
C MET A 40 3.34 -0.08 -0.32
N ILE A 41 4.39 0.15 -1.12
CA ILE A 41 5.70 0.56 -0.59
C ILE A 41 5.59 1.94 0.09
N VAL A 42 4.90 2.91 -0.53
CA VAL A 42 4.71 4.24 0.06
C VAL A 42 3.88 4.15 1.34
N TRP A 43 2.80 3.37 1.31
CA TRP A 43 1.96 3.11 2.47
C TRP A 43 2.78 2.58 3.64
N ASN A 44 3.55 1.52 3.40
CA ASN A 44 4.38 0.88 4.41
C ASN A 44 5.51 1.79 4.89
N TYR A 45 6.12 2.59 4.01
CA TYR A 45 7.12 3.58 4.40
C TYR A 45 6.54 4.55 5.44
N VAL A 46 5.37 5.13 5.19
CA VAL A 46 4.75 6.06 6.13
C VAL A 46 4.35 5.36 7.43
N VAL A 47 3.82 4.13 7.36
CA VAL A 47 3.53 3.34 8.57
C VAL A 47 4.79 3.12 9.39
N VAL A 48 5.90 2.72 8.76
CA VAL A 48 7.19 2.52 9.42
C VAL A 48 7.71 3.81 10.06
N GLU A 49 7.60 4.95 9.39
CA GLU A 49 7.98 6.26 9.96
C GLU A 49 7.09 6.65 11.15
N GLN A 50 5.77 6.47 11.05
CA GLN A 50 4.81 6.84 12.10
C GLN A 50 4.94 5.96 13.35
N THR A 51 5.40 4.72 13.20
CA THR A 51 5.41 3.70 14.27
C THR A 51 6.81 3.31 14.70
N ASN A 52 7.85 3.93 14.13
CA ASN A 52 9.27 3.68 14.40
C ASN A 52 9.68 2.21 14.25
N LEU A 53 9.15 1.53 13.24
CA LEU A 53 9.49 0.13 12.97
C LEU A 53 10.91 -0.02 12.42
N PRO A 54 11.58 -1.17 12.64
CA PRO A 54 12.96 -1.39 12.26
C PRO A 54 13.18 -1.66 10.75
N PHE A 55 12.25 -1.24 9.87
CA PHE A 55 12.30 -1.50 8.41
C PHE A 55 12.56 -0.26 7.58
N LYS A 56 13.03 0.83 8.20
CA LYS A 56 13.21 2.13 7.53
C LYS A 56 14.15 2.02 6.33
N ARG A 57 15.22 1.23 6.45
CA ARG A 57 16.22 1.07 5.38
C ARG A 57 15.65 0.32 4.19
N GLU A 58 14.93 -0.76 4.44
CA GLU A 58 14.24 -1.62 3.47
C GLU A 58 13.20 -0.82 2.70
N MET A 59 12.39 -0.01 3.41
CA MET A 59 11.42 0.88 2.80
C MET A 59 12.08 1.93 1.90
N GLN A 60 13.16 2.56 2.35
CA GLN A 60 13.89 3.52 1.50
C GLN A 60 14.47 2.87 0.24
N LEU A 61 14.96 1.63 0.33
CA LEU A 61 15.42 0.88 -0.84
C LEU A 61 14.26 0.55 -1.78
N GLY A 62 13.11 0.10 -1.26
CA GLY A 62 11.90 -0.14 -2.03
C GLY A 62 11.43 1.11 -2.76
N LEU A 63 11.42 2.26 -2.09
CA LEU A 63 11.05 3.56 -2.68
C LEU A 63 12.00 3.98 -3.80
N ARG A 64 13.32 3.75 -3.64
CA ARG A 64 14.30 4.04 -4.70
C ARG A 64 14.06 3.16 -5.93
N LYS A 65 13.80 1.86 -5.73
CA LYS A 65 13.48 0.93 -6.82
C LYS A 65 12.19 1.34 -7.54
N ALA A 66 11.13 1.66 -6.78
CA ALA A 66 9.86 2.12 -7.36
C ALA A 66 10.02 3.43 -8.16
N ASN A 67 10.77 4.41 -7.63
CA ASN A 67 11.09 5.64 -8.37
C ASN A 67 11.87 5.39 -9.65
N ALA A 68 12.80 4.42 -9.66
CA ALA A 68 13.58 4.10 -10.86
C ALA A 68 12.70 3.47 -11.96
N SER A 69 11.70 2.68 -11.58
CA SER A 69 10.78 2.05 -12.52
C SER A 69 9.72 3.02 -13.10
N PHE A 70 9.50 4.17 -12.45
CA PHE A 70 8.43 5.11 -12.80
C PHE A 70 8.91 6.57 -12.72
N PRO A 71 9.25 7.20 -13.85
CA PRO A 71 9.69 8.60 -13.88
C PRO A 71 8.69 9.57 -13.22
N ASP A 72 7.38 9.30 -13.38
CA ASP A 72 6.30 10.10 -12.78
C ASP A 72 6.06 9.83 -11.29
N PHE A 73 6.67 8.77 -10.75
CA PHE A 73 6.46 8.36 -9.36
C PHE A 73 7.12 9.29 -8.36
N LYS A 74 8.16 10.04 -8.75
CA LYS A 74 8.79 11.00 -7.83
C LYS A 74 7.84 12.13 -7.43
N VAL A 75 7.12 12.72 -8.40
CA VAL A 75 6.10 13.75 -8.13
C VAL A 75 4.91 13.13 -7.39
N THR A 76 4.63 11.86 -7.65
CA THR A 76 3.50 11.17 -7.03
C THR A 76 3.83 10.65 -5.62
N LEU A 77 5.10 10.45 -5.27
CA LEU A 77 5.56 9.99 -3.96
C LEU A 77 5.14 10.97 -2.86
N ASP A 78 5.53 12.24 -3.00
CA ASP A 78 5.25 13.27 -1.99
C ASP A 78 3.73 13.45 -1.82
N THR A 79 3.00 13.35 -2.94
CA THR A 79 1.54 13.39 -2.94
C THR A 79 0.95 12.23 -2.14
N LEU A 80 1.43 11.01 -2.35
CA LEU A 80 0.96 9.82 -1.64
C LEU A 80 1.36 9.83 -0.16
N VAL A 81 2.56 10.29 0.18
CA VAL A 81 3.00 10.47 1.58
C VAL A 81 2.10 11.47 2.31
N ALA A 82 1.85 12.63 1.68
CA ALA A 82 0.93 13.64 2.22
C ALA A 82 -0.49 13.07 2.37
N ARG A 83 -0.99 12.36 1.35
CA ARG A 83 -2.32 11.74 1.37
C ARG A 83 -2.45 10.71 2.50
N LYS A 84 -1.45 9.84 2.72
CA LYS A 84 -1.43 8.88 3.84
C LYS A 84 -1.50 9.60 5.19
N THR A 85 -0.70 10.65 5.33
CA THR A 85 -0.59 11.42 6.58
C THR A 85 -1.85 12.21 6.89
N LEU A 86 -2.53 12.74 5.87
CA LEU A 86 -3.71 13.60 6.05
C LEU A 86 -5.02 12.82 6.12
N LEU A 87 -5.21 11.81 5.26
CA LEU A 87 -6.50 11.13 5.08
C LEU A 87 -6.58 9.76 5.76
N TYR A 88 -5.43 9.14 6.02
CA TYR A 88 -5.37 7.77 6.53
C TYR A 88 -4.40 7.65 7.71
N ALA A 89 -4.24 8.71 8.51
CA ALA A 89 -3.31 8.74 9.64
C ALA A 89 -3.53 7.57 10.61
N ASP A 90 -4.80 7.26 10.91
CA ASP A 90 -5.19 6.22 11.86
C ASP A 90 -5.11 4.79 11.29
N HIS A 91 -4.81 4.66 9.99
CA HIS A 91 -4.68 3.37 9.33
C HIS A 91 -3.23 2.85 9.46
N LEU A 92 -2.93 2.29 10.62
CA LEU A 92 -1.62 1.73 10.98
C LEU A 92 -1.52 0.23 10.70
N GLN A 93 -1.90 -0.19 9.49
CA GLN A 93 -1.71 -1.57 9.05
C GLN A 93 -0.58 -1.61 8.04
N PHE A 94 0.31 -2.58 8.21
CA PHE A 94 1.37 -2.89 7.27
C PHE A 94 0.82 -3.81 6.18
N ILE A 95 1.00 -3.45 4.92
CA ILE A 95 0.55 -4.26 3.78
C ILE A 95 1.63 -5.29 3.48
N VAL A 96 1.28 -6.56 3.57
CA VAL A 96 2.19 -7.70 3.40
C VAL A 96 2.17 -8.20 1.96
N LYS A 97 0.99 -8.18 1.33
CA LYS A 97 0.80 -8.74 0.00
C LYS A 97 -0.13 -7.90 -0.83
N VAL A 98 0.23 -7.73 -2.11
CA VAL A 98 -0.64 -7.16 -3.14
C VAL A 98 -0.54 -8.04 -4.37
N GLU A 99 -1.66 -8.61 -4.81
CA GLU A 99 -1.71 -9.47 -5.99
C GLU A 99 -3.00 -9.25 -6.79
N SER A 100 -2.93 -9.53 -8.08
CA SER A 100 -4.09 -9.57 -8.97
C SER A 100 -4.73 -10.96 -8.88
N ARG A 101 -6.06 -11.02 -8.69
CA ARG A 101 -6.84 -12.25 -8.71
C ARG A 101 -7.91 -12.19 -9.78
N VAL A 102 -7.97 -13.22 -10.62
CA VAL A 102 -9.02 -13.38 -11.62
C VAL A 102 -10.22 -14.08 -10.97
N LYS A 103 -11.40 -13.47 -11.06
CA LYS A 103 -12.66 -14.07 -10.63
C LYS A 103 -13.17 -15.08 -11.65
N PRO A 104 -14.09 -15.98 -11.27
CA PRO A 104 -14.69 -16.95 -12.20
C PRO A 104 -15.35 -16.33 -13.44
N ASN A 105 -15.80 -15.08 -13.36
CA ASN A 105 -16.40 -14.35 -14.47
C ASN A 105 -15.35 -13.64 -15.38
N GLY A 106 -14.06 -13.91 -15.19
CA GLY A 106 -12.97 -13.29 -15.94
C GLY A 106 -12.57 -11.88 -15.50
N SER A 107 -13.30 -11.27 -14.56
CA SER A 107 -12.92 -9.96 -14.03
C SER A 107 -11.72 -10.04 -13.10
N VAL A 108 -10.86 -9.02 -13.13
CA VAL A 108 -9.66 -8.92 -12.29
C VAL A 108 -9.95 -8.07 -11.05
N ASN A 109 -9.51 -8.55 -9.89
CA ASN A 109 -9.62 -7.85 -8.62
C ASN A 109 -8.25 -7.74 -7.93
N LEU A 110 -8.03 -6.63 -7.22
CA LEU A 110 -6.87 -6.50 -6.33
C LEU A 110 -7.13 -7.22 -5.01
N TYR A 111 -6.27 -8.15 -4.64
CA TYR A 111 -6.21 -8.72 -3.30
C TYR A 111 -5.08 -8.05 -2.52
N VAL A 112 -5.42 -7.62 -1.30
CA VAL A 112 -4.47 -7.00 -0.37
C VAL A 112 -4.54 -7.71 0.96
N GLU A 113 -3.38 -8.15 1.43
CA GLU A 113 -3.18 -8.69 2.76
C GLU A 113 -2.44 -7.68 3.62
N SER A 114 -2.93 -7.46 4.83
CA SER A 114 -2.39 -6.45 5.74
C SER A 114 -2.46 -6.92 7.19
N VAL A 115 -1.52 -6.48 8.02
CA VAL A 115 -1.47 -6.81 9.45
C VAL A 115 -1.39 -5.51 10.26
N PRO A 116 -2.18 -5.35 11.35
CA PRO A 116 -2.01 -4.25 12.28
C PRO A 116 -0.59 -4.23 12.88
N VAL A 117 0.06 -3.06 12.92
CA VAL A 117 1.46 -2.95 13.36
C VAL A 117 1.73 -3.46 14.77
N ASP A 118 0.72 -3.40 15.64
CA ASP A 118 0.75 -3.87 17.03
C ASP A 118 0.64 -5.39 17.16
N LYS A 119 0.34 -6.10 16.07
CA LYS A 119 0.12 -7.55 16.05
C LYS A 119 1.18 -8.32 15.26
N VAL A 120 2.19 -7.63 14.73
CA VAL A 120 3.27 -8.25 13.96
C VAL A 120 4.44 -8.63 14.87
N ASP A 121 4.90 -9.88 14.77
CA ASP A 121 6.19 -10.31 15.32
C ASP A 121 7.30 -9.96 14.31
N TRP A 122 7.85 -8.76 14.44
CA TRP A 122 8.85 -8.21 13.52
C TRP A 122 10.19 -8.97 13.51
N ASN A 123 10.41 -9.86 14.49
CA ASN A 123 11.64 -10.66 14.60
C ASN A 123 11.59 -11.98 13.83
N LYS A 124 10.42 -12.36 13.28
CA LYS A 124 10.21 -13.66 12.61
C LYS A 124 9.76 -13.56 11.16
N THR A 125 9.61 -12.35 10.64
CA THR A 125 8.87 -12.17 9.40
C THR A 125 9.76 -11.63 8.29
N ASP A 126 9.94 -12.47 7.27
CA ASP A 126 10.75 -12.20 6.11
C ASP A 126 9.87 -11.51 5.05
N PHE A 127 9.60 -10.21 5.25
CA PHE A 127 8.64 -9.44 4.43
C PHE A 127 9.16 -9.09 3.03
N PHE A 128 10.45 -9.32 2.76
CA PHE A 128 11.13 -8.84 1.55
C PHE A 128 11.87 -9.95 0.77
N SER A 129 11.71 -11.22 1.16
CA SER A 129 12.23 -12.36 0.41
C SER A 129 11.29 -12.68 -0.76
N GLU A 130 11.49 -11.98 -1.87
CA GLU A 130 11.19 -12.49 -3.22
C GLU A 130 12.48 -13.01 -3.87
#